data_AF-A0A1F9I3F8-F1
#
_entry.id   AF-A0A1F9I3F8-F1
#
_cell.length_a   1.000
_cell.length_b   1.000
_cell.length_c   1.000
_cell.angle_alpha   90.00
_cell.angle_beta   90.00
_cell.angle_gamma   90.00
#
_symmetry.space_group_name_H-M   'P 1'
#
loop_
_entity.id
_entity.type
_entity.pdbx_description
1 polymer ?
#
loop_
_entity_poly.entity_id
_entity_poly.type
_entity_poly.pdbx_seq_one_letter_code
_entity_poly.pdbx_strand_id
1 'polypeptide(L)'
;KIYEMVINNDPCYAYLLYANSTVDQKLVMAHVYAHCDFFKNNVYFAHTNRKMLDEMGNHRTRIMKYVYRYGQDMVDDFIDACLSIDTLIDCHAAAIKRVRDKTETSLNGIEKVVKKLHSTRPYMDRFINPPDFLKEQAEKLEDEKVQERHFPESPERDVMGFLTEHAQLEKWQRDILSLLREEAYYFLPQGQTKILNEGWAVYFHSKIMTTRALKDSEVIDYADHHSGTVAPYPGRLSPYKLGYELFKDSQDRWNKGRFGKEYDECENLVEKAKWDKRLGLGLKKIFEVRKLCSDITFIDEFLTPEFCRDQKLFTFAYNQSADQYEIASREFKKVKEKLLFQLTNFGHPIISVVDGNYKNRGELLLKHEHDGVDLREDYSKETLKSLYKIWGRPVNIETILEGVPKVLCFDGEEHKEFRP
;
A
#
# COMPACT_ATOMS: atom_id res chain seq x y z
N LYS A 1 -16.10 -17.47 16.86
CA LYS A 1 -15.16 -16.54 16.19
C LYS A 1 -14.37 -15.84 17.28
N ILE A 2 -13.06 -16.05 17.31
CA ILE A 2 -12.17 -15.36 18.23
C ILE A 2 -12.08 -13.90 17.73
N TYR A 3 -12.45 -12.94 18.58
CA TYR A 3 -12.35 -11.52 18.27
C TYR A 3 -11.24 -10.91 19.13
N GLU A 4 -10.31 -10.25 18.46
CA GLU A 4 -9.26 -9.46 19.09
C GLU A 4 -9.10 -8.15 18.32
N MET A 5 -8.88 -7.07 19.05
CA MET A 5 -8.51 -5.78 18.48
C MET A 5 -7.30 -5.26 19.25
N VAL A 6 -6.20 -5.06 18.52
CA VAL A 6 -4.94 -4.57 19.07
C VAL A 6 -4.69 -3.17 18.55
N ILE A 7 -4.43 -2.24 19.45
CA ILE A 7 -4.11 -0.86 19.11
C ILE A 7 -2.68 -0.58 19.52
N ASN A 8 -1.89 -0.12 18.55
CA ASN A 8 -0.48 0.23 18.71
C ASN A 8 -0.30 1.56 19.46
N ASN A 9 -0.69 1.56 20.72
CA ASN A 9 -0.55 2.69 21.65
C ASN A 9 0.62 2.44 22.63
N ASP A 10 1.03 3.45 23.40
CA ASP A 10 1.98 3.29 24.50
C ASP A 10 1.33 3.72 25.84
N PRO A 11 0.85 2.77 26.67
CA PRO A 11 0.96 1.31 26.53
C PRO A 11 0.04 0.71 25.44
N CYS A 12 0.42 -0.47 24.91
CA CYS A 12 -0.35 -1.23 23.90
C CYS A 12 -1.70 -1.67 24.51
N TYR A 13 -2.80 -1.43 23.80
CA TYR A 13 -4.14 -1.84 24.26
C TYR A 13 -4.66 -3.03 23.45
N ALA A 14 -5.24 -3.98 24.15
CA ALA A 14 -5.85 -5.18 23.60
C ALA A 14 -7.28 -5.30 24.12
N TYR A 15 -8.24 -5.43 23.22
CA TYR A 15 -9.63 -5.69 23.57
C TYR A 15 -9.97 -7.15 23.28
N LEU A 16 -10.29 -7.89 24.33
CA LEU A 16 -10.63 -9.31 24.27
C LEU A 16 -12.12 -9.49 24.56
N LEU A 17 -12.76 -10.41 23.85
CA LEU A 17 -14.15 -10.75 24.10
C LEU A 17 -14.27 -11.57 25.39
N TYR A 18 -15.09 -11.10 26.34
CA TYR A 18 -15.30 -11.77 27.63
C TYR A 18 -15.85 -13.20 27.48
N ALA A 19 -16.65 -13.45 26.44
CA ALA A 19 -17.31 -14.74 26.21
C ALA A 19 -16.37 -15.85 25.67
N ASN A 20 -15.10 -15.55 25.39
CA ASN A 20 -14.14 -16.55 24.90
C ASN A 20 -13.79 -17.57 26.00
N SER A 21 -13.54 -18.82 25.60
CA SER A 21 -13.08 -19.87 26.50
C SER A 21 -11.72 -19.53 27.11
N THR A 22 -11.33 -20.15 28.23
CA THR A 22 -10.02 -19.87 28.85
C THR A 22 -8.85 -20.20 27.91
N VAL A 23 -8.97 -21.24 27.08
CA VAL A 23 -7.95 -21.61 26.08
C VAL A 23 -7.83 -20.52 25.01
N ASP A 24 -8.97 -19.99 24.55
CA ASP A 24 -9.01 -18.89 23.58
C ASP A 24 -8.42 -17.61 24.15
N GLN A 25 -8.71 -17.30 25.41
CA GLN A 25 -8.10 -16.13 26.06
C GLN A 25 -6.58 -16.26 26.10
N LYS A 26 -6.04 -17.43 26.47
CA LYS A 26 -4.59 -17.66 26.44
C LYS A 26 -4.01 -17.51 25.03
N LEU A 27 -4.69 -18.05 24.04
CA LEU A 27 -4.28 -17.98 22.64
C LEU A 27 -4.22 -16.53 22.15
N VAL A 28 -5.30 -15.77 22.36
CA VAL A 28 -5.41 -14.34 22.00
C VAL A 28 -4.36 -13.54 22.74
N MET A 29 -4.22 -13.70 24.06
CA MET A 29 -3.21 -12.97 24.82
C MET A 29 -1.79 -13.24 24.30
N ALA A 30 -1.46 -14.48 23.97
CA ALA A 30 -0.16 -14.84 23.40
C ALA A 30 0.04 -14.25 21.98
N HIS A 31 -1.02 -14.21 21.18
CA HIS A 31 -1.03 -13.64 19.83
C HIS A 31 -0.84 -12.13 19.85
N VAL A 32 -1.66 -11.43 20.65
CA VAL A 32 -1.57 -9.97 20.84
C VAL A 32 -0.20 -9.56 21.39
N TYR A 33 0.40 -10.35 22.29
CA TYR A 33 1.73 -10.04 22.80
C TYR A 33 2.78 -10.01 21.69
N ALA A 34 2.68 -10.93 20.73
CA ALA A 34 3.56 -10.97 19.57
C ALA A 34 3.30 -9.80 18.61
N HIS A 35 2.04 -9.37 18.41
CA HIS A 35 1.73 -8.13 17.69
C HIS A 35 2.32 -6.89 18.36
N CYS A 36 2.16 -6.73 19.68
CA CYS A 36 2.74 -5.59 20.40
C CYS A 36 4.27 -5.58 20.26
N ASP A 37 4.94 -6.74 20.30
CA ASP A 37 6.37 -6.85 19.99
C ASP A 37 6.69 -6.42 18.55
N PHE A 38 5.89 -6.86 17.57
CA PHE A 38 6.06 -6.50 16.17
C PHE A 38 5.93 -4.97 15.94
N PHE A 39 4.83 -4.38 16.40
CA PHE A 39 4.55 -2.94 16.25
C PHE A 39 5.59 -2.05 16.95
N LYS A 40 6.20 -2.52 18.04
CA LYS A 40 7.22 -1.77 18.75
C LYS A 40 8.57 -1.73 18.01
N ASN A 41 8.88 -2.77 17.25
CA ASN A 41 10.24 -3.00 16.77
C ASN A 41 10.39 -3.02 15.24
N ASN A 42 9.31 -3.02 14.47
CA ASN A 42 9.37 -2.94 13.02
C ASN A 42 9.53 -1.47 12.55
N VAL A 43 10.42 -1.24 11.58
CA VAL A 43 10.76 0.08 11.05
C VAL A 43 9.57 0.82 10.43
N TYR A 44 8.63 0.10 9.80
CA TYR A 44 7.44 0.68 9.18
C TYR A 44 6.48 1.28 10.21
N PHE A 45 6.51 0.80 11.47
CA PHE A 45 5.69 1.38 12.54
C PHE A 45 6.40 2.51 13.30
N ALA A 46 7.66 2.83 12.97
CA ALA A 46 8.44 3.81 13.73
C ALA A 46 7.84 5.23 13.68
N HIS A 47 7.21 5.60 12.57
CA HIS A 47 6.60 6.92 12.36
C HIS A 47 5.14 7.00 12.83
N THR A 48 4.53 5.88 13.25
CA THR A 48 3.12 5.84 13.68
C THR A 48 2.94 6.52 15.04
N ASN A 49 1.82 7.25 15.20
CA ASN A 49 1.50 7.90 16.46
C ASN A 49 1.16 6.87 17.54
N ARG A 50 1.90 6.90 18.66
CA ARG A 50 1.71 5.99 19.82
C ARG A 50 0.60 6.42 20.78
N LYS A 51 -0.11 7.52 20.46
CA LYS A 51 -1.29 8.03 21.19
C LYS A 51 -2.52 8.09 20.30
N MET A 52 -2.66 7.12 19.39
CA MET A 52 -3.74 7.14 18.42
C MET A 52 -5.14 7.09 19.06
N LEU A 53 -5.30 6.44 20.22
CA LEU A 53 -6.58 6.44 20.94
C LEU A 53 -7.03 7.85 21.33
N ASP A 54 -6.09 8.67 21.80
CA ASP A 54 -6.37 10.06 22.19
C ASP A 54 -6.67 10.90 20.94
N GLU A 55 -5.92 10.70 19.86
CA GLU A 55 -6.17 11.41 18.58
C GLU A 55 -7.52 11.04 17.97
N MET A 56 -7.88 9.76 17.90
CA MET A 56 -9.21 9.35 17.44
C MET A 56 -10.32 9.93 18.32
N GLY A 57 -10.09 10.05 19.63
CA GLY A 57 -10.98 10.78 20.54
C GLY A 57 -11.12 12.27 20.19
N ASN A 58 -10.01 12.93 19.84
CA ASN A 58 -9.99 14.31 19.37
C ASN A 58 -10.72 14.47 18.04
N HIS A 59 -10.46 13.56 17.07
CA HIS A 59 -11.10 13.52 15.76
C HIS A 59 -12.62 13.41 15.92
N ARG A 60 -13.07 12.45 16.74
CA ARG A 60 -14.50 12.29 17.08
C ARG A 60 -15.08 13.59 17.64
N THR A 61 -14.39 14.25 18.57
CA THR A 61 -14.88 15.50 19.16
C THR A 61 -15.01 16.62 18.12
N ARG A 62 -14.09 16.70 17.14
CA ARG A 62 -14.16 17.66 16.03
C ARG A 62 -15.32 17.34 15.08
N ILE A 63 -15.46 16.08 14.67
CA ILE A 63 -16.55 15.62 13.81
C ILE A 63 -17.91 15.92 14.48
N MET A 64 -18.05 15.62 15.78
CA MET A 64 -19.30 15.90 16.52
C MET A 64 -19.64 17.40 16.57
N LYS A 65 -18.65 18.29 16.59
CA LYS A 65 -18.89 19.74 16.49
C LYS A 65 -19.44 20.13 15.11
N TYR A 66 -19.01 19.46 14.04
CA TYR A 66 -19.54 19.68 12.70
C TYR A 66 -20.93 19.09 12.53
N VAL A 67 -21.17 17.88 13.04
CA VAL A 67 -22.50 17.25 13.09
C VAL A 67 -23.52 18.16 13.78
N TYR A 68 -23.16 18.78 14.91
CA TYR A 68 -24.05 19.71 15.61
C TYR A 68 -24.37 20.99 14.80
N ARG A 69 -23.46 21.43 13.93
CA ARG A 69 -23.62 22.68 13.15
C ARG A 69 -24.31 22.49 11.80
N TYR A 70 -23.99 21.40 11.11
CA TYR A 70 -24.39 21.16 9.71
C TYR A 70 -25.43 20.04 9.56
N GLY A 71 -25.71 19.30 10.64
CA GLY A 71 -26.57 18.11 10.62
C GLY A 71 -25.77 16.83 10.44
N GLN A 72 -26.35 15.70 10.85
CA GLN A 72 -25.69 14.39 10.79
C GLN A 72 -25.59 13.90 9.35
N ASP A 73 -26.70 13.85 8.62
CA ASP A 73 -26.77 13.30 7.26
C ASP A 73 -25.74 13.95 6.32
N MET A 74 -25.62 15.28 6.35
CA MET A 74 -24.66 16.03 5.52
C MET A 74 -23.19 15.69 5.81
N VAL A 75 -22.86 15.42 7.08
CA VAL A 75 -21.49 15.10 7.49
C VAL A 75 -21.18 13.64 7.19
N ASP A 76 -22.11 12.73 7.48
CA ASP A 76 -21.97 11.29 7.18
C ASP A 76 -21.81 11.09 5.67
N ASP A 77 -22.65 11.76 4.86
CA ASP A 77 -22.57 11.75 3.39
C ASP A 77 -21.21 12.22 2.84
N PHE A 78 -20.54 13.15 3.54
CA PHE A 78 -19.22 13.64 3.15
C PHE A 78 -18.11 12.69 3.62
N ILE A 79 -18.25 12.12 4.83
CA ILE A 79 -17.34 11.10 5.36
C ILE A 79 -17.35 9.87 4.45
N ASP A 80 -18.52 9.40 4.01
CA ASP A 80 -18.65 8.25 3.11
C ASP A 80 -17.92 8.49 1.78
N ALA A 81 -18.05 9.70 1.22
CA ALA A 81 -17.31 10.08 0.01
C ALA A 81 -15.80 10.07 0.24
N CYS A 82 -15.33 10.56 1.40
CA CYS A 82 -13.91 10.56 1.74
C CYS A 82 -13.37 9.16 2.02
N LEU A 83 -14.13 8.29 2.70
CA LEU A 83 -13.76 6.91 2.97
C LEU A 83 -13.69 6.07 1.70
N SER A 84 -14.50 6.39 0.68
CA SER A 84 -14.43 5.69 -0.61
C SER A 84 -13.11 5.92 -1.38
N ILE A 85 -12.32 6.93 -0.99
CA ILE A 85 -11.03 7.28 -1.60
C ILE A 85 -9.84 7.12 -0.63
N ASP A 86 -10.04 6.49 0.52
CA ASP A 86 -9.00 6.29 1.55
C ASP A 86 -7.76 5.53 1.05
N THR A 87 -7.96 4.67 0.04
CA THR A 87 -6.91 3.93 -0.66
C THR A 87 -6.08 4.77 -1.64
N LEU A 88 -6.53 5.97 -2.01
CA LEU A 88 -5.84 6.88 -2.95
C LEU A 88 -4.79 7.75 -2.24
N ILE A 89 -3.96 7.09 -1.43
CA ILE A 89 -2.82 7.67 -0.73
C ILE A 89 -1.51 7.10 -1.29
N ASP A 90 -0.41 7.83 -1.16
CA ASP A 90 0.89 7.31 -1.57
C ASP A 90 1.42 6.31 -0.54
N CYS A 91 1.29 5.02 -0.85
CA CYS A 91 1.77 3.95 0.01
C CYS A 91 3.30 3.89 0.12
N HIS A 92 4.03 4.50 -0.82
CA HIS A 92 5.50 4.51 -0.86
C HIS A 92 6.09 5.77 -0.22
N ALA A 93 5.26 6.73 0.18
CA ALA A 93 5.73 7.90 0.91
C ALA A 93 6.35 7.47 2.24
N ALA A 94 7.63 7.81 2.44
CA ALA A 94 8.41 7.41 3.62
C ALA A 94 7.88 7.97 4.96
N ALA A 95 6.95 8.92 4.91
CA ALA A 95 6.24 9.50 6.05
C ALA A 95 5.09 10.40 5.55
N ILE A 96 4.14 10.72 6.44
CA ILE A 96 3.20 11.83 6.25
C ILE A 96 4.04 13.10 6.05
N LYS A 97 4.26 13.52 4.81
CA LYS A 97 4.77 14.85 4.52
C LYS A 97 3.63 15.82 4.83
N ARG A 98 3.57 16.29 6.08
CA ARG A 98 2.90 17.54 6.37
C ARG A 98 3.75 18.61 5.68
N VAL A 99 3.35 19.01 4.48
CA VAL A 99 3.99 20.13 3.78
C VAL A 99 3.69 21.37 4.62
N ARG A 100 4.58 21.63 5.57
CA ARG A 100 4.63 22.92 6.28
C ARG A 100 4.93 23.95 5.20
N ASP A 101 4.07 24.95 5.10
CA ASP A 101 4.14 26.13 4.22
C ASP A 101 5.39 26.12 3.33
N LYS A 102 5.21 25.73 2.06
CA LYS A 102 6.05 26.29 1.00
C LYS A 102 5.85 27.80 1.07
N THR A 103 6.66 28.41 1.91
CA THR A 103 6.80 29.84 2.11
C THR A 103 7.08 30.43 0.74
N GLU A 104 6.09 31.14 0.22
CA GLU A 104 6.19 32.25 -0.75
C GLU A 104 7.51 32.32 -1.54
N THR A 105 7.79 31.33 -2.38
CA THR A 105 8.92 31.41 -3.33
C THR A 105 8.45 31.19 -4.76
N SER A 106 7.30 31.77 -5.10
CA SER A 106 6.85 31.92 -6.48
C SER A 106 6.19 33.28 -6.73
N LEU A 107 6.73 34.33 -6.10
CA LEU A 107 6.55 35.70 -6.58
C LEU A 107 7.81 36.06 -7.35
N ASN A 108 7.79 35.75 -8.65
CA ASN A 108 8.44 36.53 -9.71
C ASN A 108 8.20 35.78 -11.02
N GLY A 109 7.12 36.16 -11.72
CA GLY A 109 6.98 35.90 -13.15
C GLY A 109 8.06 36.65 -13.91
N ILE A 110 9.26 36.08 -13.99
CA ILE A 110 10.25 36.47 -14.97
C ILE A 110 9.84 35.74 -16.24
N GLU A 111 9.29 36.47 -17.22
CA GLU A 111 9.13 35.92 -18.56
C GLU A 111 10.47 35.35 -19.00
N LYS A 112 10.58 34.01 -19.10
CA LYS A 112 11.75 33.36 -19.66
C LYS A 112 11.83 33.72 -21.15
N VAL A 113 12.59 34.77 -21.46
CA VAL A 113 12.95 35.12 -22.84
C VAL A 113 14.04 34.17 -23.32
N VAL A 114 14.00 33.78 -24.61
CA VAL A 114 15.02 32.95 -25.26
C VAL A 114 16.41 33.52 -24.97
N LYS A 115 17.23 32.79 -24.20
CA LYS A 115 18.56 33.22 -23.77
C LYS A 115 19.54 33.10 -24.94
N LYS A 116 19.74 34.21 -25.66
CA LYS A 116 20.83 34.36 -26.63
C LYS A 116 22.18 34.22 -25.94
N LEU A 117 23.09 33.46 -26.51
CA LEU A 117 24.48 33.43 -26.06
C LEU A 117 25.10 34.82 -26.27
N HIS A 118 25.86 35.30 -25.28
CA HIS A 118 26.38 36.66 -25.29
C HIS A 118 27.48 36.83 -26.36
N SER A 119 27.19 37.62 -27.39
CA SER A 119 28.11 37.92 -28.49
C SER A 119 28.84 39.26 -28.25
N THR A 120 30.17 39.22 -28.07
CA THR A 120 30.99 40.42 -27.80
C THR A 120 31.09 41.38 -29.01
N ARG A 121 30.75 40.91 -30.22
CA ARG A 121 30.79 41.71 -31.46
C ARG A 121 29.55 41.47 -32.34
N PRO A 122 28.94 42.52 -32.95
CA PRO A 122 27.66 42.42 -33.67
C PRO A 122 27.64 41.46 -34.87
N TYR A 123 28.77 41.28 -35.57
CA TYR A 123 28.84 40.41 -36.75
C TYR A 123 28.97 38.92 -36.39
N MET A 124 29.41 38.59 -35.17
CA MET A 124 29.56 37.22 -34.69
C MET A 124 28.21 36.63 -34.24
N ASP A 125 27.22 37.48 -33.96
CA ASP A 125 25.92 37.04 -33.43
C ASP A 125 25.18 36.11 -34.40
N ARG A 126 25.36 36.31 -35.71
CA ARG A 126 24.78 35.47 -36.77
C ARG A 126 25.40 34.06 -36.86
N PHE A 127 26.62 33.87 -36.36
CA PHE A 127 27.32 32.58 -36.31
C PHE A 127 27.19 31.89 -34.95
N ILE A 128 27.10 32.67 -33.87
CA ILE A 128 26.96 32.18 -32.49
C ILE A 128 25.50 31.77 -32.19
N ASN A 129 24.52 32.52 -32.70
CA ASN A 129 23.09 32.22 -32.57
C ASN A 129 22.48 31.95 -33.96
N PRO A 130 22.77 30.80 -34.60
CA PRO A 130 22.11 30.43 -35.85
C PRO A 130 20.59 30.28 -35.65
N PRO A 131 19.78 30.52 -36.70
CA PRO A 131 18.32 30.49 -36.60
C PRO A 131 17.78 29.12 -36.15
N ASP A 132 18.51 28.03 -36.42
CA ASP A 132 18.13 26.67 -35.99
C ASP A 132 18.31 26.48 -34.48
N PHE A 133 19.38 27.05 -33.89
CA PHE A 133 19.62 27.00 -32.43
C PHE A 133 18.57 27.82 -31.66
N LEU A 134 18.12 28.95 -32.24
CA LEU A 134 17.05 29.78 -31.67
C LEU A 134 15.68 29.10 -31.75
N LYS A 135 15.41 28.35 -32.82
CA LYS A 135 14.19 27.52 -32.94
C LYS A 135 14.19 26.39 -31.93
N GLU A 136 15.30 25.65 -31.80
CA GLU A 136 15.40 24.55 -30.83
C GLU A 136 15.28 25.05 -29.37
N GLN A 137 15.83 26.23 -29.05
CA GLN A 137 15.61 26.86 -27.74
C GLN A 137 14.17 27.37 -27.56
N ALA A 138 13.52 27.87 -28.62
CA ALA A 138 12.13 28.31 -28.57
C ALA A 138 11.19 27.12 -28.37
N GLU A 139 11.41 26.01 -29.06
CA GLU A 139 10.68 24.74 -28.88
C GLU A 139 10.87 24.21 -27.46
N LYS A 140 12.12 24.18 -26.93
CA LYS A 140 12.36 23.82 -25.53
C LYS A 140 11.67 24.75 -24.53
N LEU A 141 11.61 26.05 -24.80
CA LEU A 141 10.90 27.02 -23.97
C LEU A 141 9.38 26.89 -24.08
N GLU A 142 8.85 26.49 -25.23
CA GLU A 142 7.43 26.16 -25.40
C GLU A 142 7.08 24.87 -24.67
N ASP A 143 7.91 23.84 -24.77
CA ASP A 143 7.77 22.59 -24.01
C ASP A 143 7.87 22.85 -22.50
N GLU A 144 8.81 23.68 -22.05
CA GLU A 144 8.92 24.11 -20.65
C GLU A 144 7.68 24.91 -20.20
N LYS A 145 7.12 25.77 -21.06
CA LYS A 145 5.87 26.50 -20.75
C LYS A 145 4.65 25.59 -20.72
N VAL A 146 4.61 24.55 -21.54
CA VAL A 146 3.55 23.52 -21.51
C VAL A 146 3.69 22.68 -20.24
N GLN A 147 4.92 22.33 -19.84
CA GLN A 147 5.17 21.68 -18.55
C GLN A 147 4.82 22.58 -17.35
N GLU A 148 5.11 23.87 -17.40
CA GLU A 148 4.69 24.86 -16.39
C GLU A 148 3.16 25.07 -16.34
N ARG A 149 2.42 24.68 -17.39
CA ARG A 149 0.95 24.69 -17.39
C ARG A 149 0.34 23.46 -16.72
N HIS A 150 1.08 22.36 -16.58
CA HIS A 150 0.61 21.19 -15.85
C HIS A 150 0.74 21.46 -14.35
N PHE A 151 -0.42 21.50 -13.70
CA PHE A 151 -0.53 21.63 -12.25
C PHE A 151 -1.09 20.32 -11.74
N PRO A 152 -0.35 19.46 -11.03
CA PRO A 152 0.98 19.64 -10.43
C PRO A 152 2.16 19.45 -11.41
N GLU A 153 3.35 19.98 -11.05
CA GLU A 153 4.60 19.88 -11.84
C GLU A 153 5.03 18.42 -12.14
N SER A 154 4.66 17.50 -11.25
CA SER A 154 4.88 16.06 -11.40
C SER A 154 3.63 15.32 -10.97
N PRO A 155 3.28 14.18 -11.59
CA PRO A 155 2.12 13.40 -11.18
C PRO A 155 2.16 13.04 -9.68
N GLU A 156 1.09 13.39 -8.96
CA GLU A 156 1.02 13.19 -7.51
C GLU A 156 0.18 11.95 -7.18
N ARG A 157 0.78 10.99 -6.45
CA ARG A 157 0.11 9.74 -6.05
C ARG A 157 -0.83 9.92 -4.85
N ASP A 158 -0.58 10.90 -3.99
CA ASP A 158 -1.44 11.19 -2.84
C ASP A 158 -2.62 12.09 -3.27
N VAL A 159 -3.66 11.45 -3.82
CA VAL A 159 -4.85 12.15 -4.31
C VAL A 159 -5.58 12.84 -3.16
N MET A 160 -5.69 12.21 -1.99
CA MET A 160 -6.33 12.84 -0.81
C MET A 160 -5.57 14.09 -0.36
N GLY A 161 -4.23 14.05 -0.38
CA GLY A 161 -3.38 15.19 -0.10
C GLY A 161 -3.63 16.34 -1.09
N PHE A 162 -3.58 16.04 -2.38
CA PHE A 162 -3.85 17.00 -3.46
C PHE A 162 -5.22 17.67 -3.31
N LEU A 163 -6.27 16.88 -3.03
CA LEU A 163 -7.62 17.40 -2.80
C LEU A 163 -7.69 18.29 -1.55
N THR A 164 -6.99 17.95 -0.47
CA THR A 164 -6.97 18.76 0.75
C THR A 164 -6.38 20.16 0.50
N GLU A 165 -5.34 20.24 -0.34
CA GLU A 165 -4.63 21.48 -0.62
C GLU A 165 -5.33 22.34 -1.67
N HIS A 166 -5.87 21.73 -2.73
CA HIS A 166 -6.29 22.45 -3.93
C HIS A 166 -7.80 22.45 -4.17
N ALA A 167 -8.57 21.57 -3.53
CA ALA A 167 -10.02 21.57 -3.71
C ALA A 167 -10.68 22.77 -3.03
N GLN A 168 -11.77 23.24 -3.65
CA GLN A 168 -12.59 24.36 -3.17
C GLN A 168 -13.57 23.89 -2.09
N LEU A 169 -13.02 23.36 -1.00
CA LEU A 169 -13.79 22.83 0.13
C LEU A 169 -14.04 23.88 1.21
N GLU A 170 -15.16 23.73 1.92
CA GLU A 170 -15.38 24.47 3.16
C GLU A 170 -14.36 24.08 4.24
N LYS A 171 -14.16 24.95 5.23
CA LYS A 171 -13.18 24.72 6.30
C LYS A 171 -13.41 23.40 7.05
N TRP A 172 -14.67 22.99 7.25
CA TRP A 172 -14.99 21.74 7.94
C TRP A 172 -14.77 20.50 7.06
N GLN A 173 -15.08 20.60 5.77
CA GLN A 173 -14.85 19.52 4.79
C GLN A 173 -13.36 19.25 4.63
N ARG A 174 -12.55 20.32 4.47
CA ARG A 174 -11.09 20.19 4.43
C ARG A 174 -10.53 19.58 5.70
N ASP A 175 -11.11 19.93 6.84
CA ASP A 175 -10.70 19.35 8.12
C ASP A 175 -10.99 17.85 8.18
N ILE A 176 -12.20 17.42 7.86
CA ILE A 176 -12.58 16.00 7.83
C ILE A 176 -11.67 15.20 6.89
N LEU A 177 -11.41 15.72 5.68
CA LEU A 177 -10.53 15.07 4.72
C LEU A 177 -9.10 14.91 5.27
N SER A 178 -8.59 15.94 5.94
CA SER A 178 -7.28 15.88 6.62
C SER A 178 -7.26 14.85 7.74
N LEU A 179 -8.31 14.76 8.56
CA LEU A 179 -8.42 13.78 9.66
C LEU A 179 -8.41 12.35 9.12
N LEU A 180 -9.22 12.07 8.09
CA LEU A 180 -9.32 10.75 7.48
C LEU A 180 -8.03 10.34 6.76
N ARG A 181 -7.34 11.29 6.11
CA ARG A 181 -6.01 11.05 5.53
C ARG A 181 -4.99 10.66 6.61
N GLU A 182 -5.00 11.33 7.76
CA GLU A 182 -4.10 10.97 8.88
C GLU A 182 -4.39 9.57 9.44
N GLU A 183 -5.67 9.18 9.52
CA GLU A 183 -6.07 7.82 9.92
C GLU A 183 -5.63 6.77 8.88
N ALA A 184 -5.80 7.04 7.59
CA ALA A 184 -5.38 6.14 6.51
C ALA A 184 -3.87 5.86 6.55
N TYR A 185 -3.04 6.90 6.74
CA TYR A 185 -1.59 6.75 6.90
C TYR A 185 -1.19 6.00 8.18
N TYR A 186 -1.98 6.08 9.26
CA TYR A 186 -1.71 5.31 10.46
C TYR A 186 -1.92 3.81 10.27
N PHE A 187 -2.94 3.42 9.50
CA PHE A 187 -3.23 2.01 9.22
C PHE A 187 -2.39 1.43 8.06
N LEU A 188 -1.80 2.29 7.21
CA LEU A 188 -0.99 1.88 6.07
C LEU A 188 0.10 0.82 6.41
N PRO A 189 0.92 0.97 7.47
CA PRO A 189 1.92 -0.05 7.83
C PRO A 189 1.33 -1.43 8.16
N GLN A 190 0.10 -1.49 8.69
CA GLN A 190 -0.59 -2.75 8.97
C GLN A 190 -0.95 -3.49 7.69
N GLY A 191 -1.29 -2.75 6.63
CA GLY A 191 -1.42 -3.31 5.29
C GLY A 191 -0.07 -3.84 4.78
N GLN A 192 1.00 -3.03 4.85
CA GLN A 192 2.32 -3.32 4.24
C GLN A 192 3.03 -4.54 4.85
N THR A 193 2.64 -4.90 6.07
CA THR A 193 3.29 -5.93 6.86
C THR A 193 2.30 -7.01 7.30
N LYS A 194 1.15 -7.15 6.64
CA LYS A 194 0.09 -8.06 7.06
C LYS A 194 0.56 -9.51 7.18
N ILE A 195 1.20 -10.05 6.14
CA ILE A 195 1.71 -11.43 6.12
C ILE A 195 2.79 -11.60 7.20
N LEU A 196 3.68 -10.62 7.32
CA LEU A 196 4.78 -10.65 8.28
C LEU A 196 4.28 -10.55 9.73
N ASN A 197 3.36 -9.63 10.01
CA ASN A 197 2.80 -9.38 11.34
C ASN A 197 1.95 -10.57 11.82
N GLU A 198 1.01 -11.04 10.98
CA GLU A 198 0.19 -12.22 11.31
C GLU A 198 1.07 -13.47 11.44
N GLY A 199 2.04 -13.67 10.55
CA GLY A 199 2.99 -14.77 10.61
C GLY A 199 3.84 -14.75 11.89
N TRP A 200 4.30 -13.57 12.32
CA TRP A 200 5.06 -13.41 13.56
C TRP A 200 4.21 -13.75 14.77
N ALA A 201 2.96 -13.28 14.78
CA ALA A 201 2.02 -13.58 15.84
C ALA A 201 1.67 -15.07 15.91
N VAL A 202 1.47 -15.73 14.76
CA VAL A 202 1.27 -17.19 14.69
C VAL A 202 2.53 -17.98 15.07
N TYR A 203 3.71 -17.46 14.81
CA TYR A 203 4.94 -18.12 15.22
C TYR A 203 5.11 -18.09 16.75
N PHE A 204 4.94 -16.93 17.38
CA PHE A 204 5.14 -16.79 18.83
C PHE A 204 3.98 -17.33 19.65
N HIS A 205 2.71 -17.15 19.23
CA HIS A 205 1.60 -17.70 20.00
C HIS A 205 1.67 -19.23 20.07
N SER A 206 2.15 -19.89 19.01
CA SER A 206 2.27 -21.34 18.91
C SER A 206 3.38 -21.81 19.83
N LYS A 207 4.50 -21.08 19.84
CA LYS A 207 5.61 -21.34 20.76
C LYS A 207 5.22 -21.11 22.22
N ILE A 208 4.53 -20.02 22.55
CA ILE A 208 4.12 -19.71 23.93
C ILE A 208 3.10 -20.74 24.44
N MET A 209 2.11 -21.08 23.61
CA MET A 209 1.11 -22.09 23.94
C MET A 209 1.79 -23.44 24.18
N THR A 210 2.56 -23.94 23.22
CA THR A 210 3.16 -25.29 23.30
C THR A 210 4.25 -25.44 24.35
N THR A 211 4.93 -24.37 24.77
CA THR A 211 6.06 -24.46 25.72
C THR A 211 5.76 -23.98 27.14
N ARG A 212 4.73 -23.15 27.35
CA ARG A 212 4.51 -22.50 28.65
C ARG A 212 3.05 -22.41 29.11
N ALA A 213 2.11 -22.12 28.21
CA ALA A 213 0.75 -21.70 28.61
C ALA A 213 -0.31 -22.82 28.53
N LEU A 214 -0.15 -23.76 27.60
CA LEU A 214 -1.11 -24.83 27.34
C LEU A 214 -1.02 -25.93 28.41
N LYS A 215 -2.17 -26.42 28.87
CA LYS A 215 -2.28 -27.63 29.71
C LYS A 215 -2.63 -28.84 28.85
N ASP A 216 -2.28 -30.03 29.31
CA ASP A 216 -2.54 -31.29 28.59
C ASP A 216 -4.01 -31.48 28.19
N SER A 217 -4.95 -31.02 29.02
CA SER A 217 -6.39 -31.08 28.74
C SER A 217 -6.87 -30.11 27.66
N GLU A 218 -6.08 -29.08 27.34
CA GLU A 218 -6.45 -27.98 26.43
C GLU A 218 -5.92 -28.21 25.00
N VAL A 219 -5.17 -29.28 24.77
CA VAL A 219 -4.43 -29.52 23.51
C VAL A 219 -5.35 -29.65 22.31
N ILE A 220 -6.47 -30.36 22.46
CA ILE A 220 -7.42 -30.59 21.35
C ILE A 220 -8.10 -29.28 20.97
N ASP A 221 -8.61 -28.54 21.95
CA ASP A 221 -9.28 -27.25 21.74
C ASP A 221 -8.32 -26.24 21.09
N TYR A 222 -7.06 -26.18 21.56
CA TYR A 222 -6.03 -25.35 20.94
C TYR A 222 -5.75 -25.76 19.49
N ALA A 223 -5.59 -27.06 19.22
CA ALA A 223 -5.30 -27.54 17.88
C ALA A 223 -6.43 -27.24 16.91
N ASP A 224 -7.69 -27.44 17.33
CA ASP A 224 -8.87 -27.14 16.51
C ASP A 224 -8.91 -25.64 16.16
N HIS A 225 -8.82 -24.77 17.17
CA HIS A 225 -8.88 -23.32 16.97
C HIS A 225 -7.67 -22.75 16.20
N HIS A 226 -6.45 -23.22 16.48
CA HIS A 226 -5.25 -22.82 15.73
C HIS A 226 -5.34 -23.27 14.27
N SER A 227 -5.80 -24.51 14.03
CA SER A 227 -5.99 -25.01 12.67
C SER A 227 -7.05 -24.22 11.92
N GLY A 228 -8.13 -23.79 12.57
CA GLY A 228 -9.16 -22.94 11.97
C GLY A 228 -8.63 -21.58 11.49
N THR A 229 -7.67 -20.99 12.20
CA THR A 229 -7.03 -19.71 11.81
C THR A 229 -6.00 -19.89 10.68
N VAL A 230 -5.23 -20.98 10.72
CA VAL A 230 -4.13 -21.23 9.76
C VAL A 230 -4.62 -21.98 8.51
N ALA A 231 -5.79 -22.60 8.54
CA ALA A 231 -6.33 -23.36 7.41
C ALA A 231 -6.50 -22.47 6.17
N PRO A 232 -5.93 -22.87 5.02
CA PRO A 232 -6.17 -22.18 3.77
C PRO A 232 -7.57 -22.55 3.25
N TYR A 233 -8.36 -21.54 2.85
CA TYR A 233 -9.54 -21.78 2.02
C TYR A 233 -9.09 -22.08 0.57
N PRO A 234 -9.72 -23.05 -0.13
CA PRO A 234 -9.42 -23.31 -1.53
C PRO A 234 -9.47 -22.03 -2.37
N GLY A 235 -8.38 -21.74 -3.10
CA GLY A 235 -8.27 -20.56 -3.96
C GLY A 235 -7.84 -19.25 -3.29
N ARG A 236 -7.72 -19.18 -1.96
CA ARG A 236 -7.20 -17.99 -1.24
C ARG A 236 -5.92 -18.29 -0.49
N LEU A 237 -4.94 -17.40 -0.61
CA LEU A 237 -3.74 -17.41 0.21
C LEU A 237 -4.10 -16.94 1.62
N SER A 238 -3.74 -17.74 2.63
CA SER A 238 -3.88 -17.34 4.04
C SER A 238 -2.60 -16.63 4.49
N PRO A 239 -2.64 -15.32 4.83
CA PRO A 239 -1.49 -14.58 5.34
C PRO A 239 -0.87 -15.24 6.57
N TYR A 240 -1.72 -15.74 7.47
CA TYR A 240 -1.35 -16.46 8.69
C TYR A 240 -0.47 -17.67 8.40
N LYS A 241 -0.91 -18.53 7.47
CA LYS A 241 -0.15 -19.74 7.11
C LYS A 241 1.15 -19.42 6.39
N LEU A 242 1.09 -18.53 5.39
CA LEU A 242 2.25 -18.19 4.58
C LEU A 242 3.34 -17.58 5.45
N GLY A 243 3.00 -16.59 6.28
CA GLY A 243 3.96 -15.95 7.17
C GLY A 243 4.54 -16.91 8.22
N TYR A 244 3.70 -17.74 8.85
CA TYR A 244 4.14 -18.72 9.84
C TYR A 244 5.14 -19.74 9.28
N GLU A 245 4.80 -20.34 8.14
CA GLU A 245 5.65 -21.34 7.49
C GLU A 245 6.94 -20.71 6.96
N LEU A 246 6.88 -19.48 6.42
CA LEU A 246 8.08 -18.75 6.01
C LEU A 246 9.01 -18.46 7.20
N PHE A 247 8.49 -18.06 8.36
CA PHE A 247 9.34 -17.84 9.54
C PHE A 247 10.00 -19.13 10.03
N LYS A 248 9.27 -20.25 10.03
CA LYS A 248 9.83 -21.57 10.35
C LYS A 248 10.93 -21.99 9.38
N ASP A 249 10.66 -21.88 8.08
CA ASP A 249 11.64 -22.20 7.03
C ASP A 249 12.89 -21.31 7.16
N SER A 250 12.69 -20.00 7.32
CA SER A 250 13.77 -19.03 7.48
C SER A 250 14.64 -19.36 8.70
N GLN A 251 14.02 -19.69 9.84
CA GLN A 251 14.76 -20.06 11.03
C GLN A 251 15.55 -21.36 10.83
N ASP A 252 14.94 -22.39 10.24
CA ASP A 252 15.58 -23.69 9.99
C ASP A 252 16.76 -23.56 9.02
N ARG A 253 16.58 -22.82 7.93
CA ARG A 253 17.63 -22.56 6.93
C ARG A 253 18.83 -21.86 7.53
N TRP A 254 18.62 -20.82 8.33
CA TRP A 254 19.74 -20.12 8.98
C TRP A 254 20.39 -20.95 10.10
N ASN A 255 19.64 -21.82 10.79
CA ASN A 255 20.22 -22.75 11.74
C ASN A 255 21.13 -23.79 11.06
N LYS A 256 20.69 -24.33 9.93
CA LYS A 256 21.42 -25.34 9.14
C LYS A 256 22.47 -24.75 8.20
N GLY A 257 22.53 -23.42 8.07
CA GLY A 257 23.45 -22.75 7.14
C GLY A 257 23.12 -22.96 5.67
N ARG A 258 21.84 -23.14 5.34
CA ARG A 258 21.29 -23.30 3.97
C ARG A 258 21.08 -21.95 3.29
N PHE A 259 22.15 -21.16 3.22
CA PHE A 259 22.17 -19.85 2.59
C PHE A 259 23.56 -19.56 2.01
N GLY A 260 23.60 -18.73 0.96
CA GLY A 260 24.84 -18.28 0.33
C GLY A 260 25.26 -19.12 -0.87
N LYS A 261 26.29 -18.63 -1.56
CA LYS A 261 26.76 -19.15 -2.86
C LYS A 261 27.02 -20.66 -2.87
N GLU A 262 27.66 -21.18 -1.82
CA GLU A 262 27.95 -22.61 -1.68
C GLU A 262 26.69 -23.50 -1.65
N TYR A 263 25.60 -23.00 -1.07
CA TYR A 263 24.34 -23.73 -1.03
C TYR A 263 23.59 -23.57 -2.36
N ASP A 264 23.53 -22.35 -2.90
CA ASP A 264 22.76 -22.07 -4.12
C ASP A 264 23.33 -22.82 -5.34
N GLU A 265 24.66 -22.87 -5.47
CA GLU A 265 25.39 -23.53 -6.57
C GLU A 265 25.50 -25.06 -6.42
N CYS A 266 25.10 -25.64 -5.29
CA CYS A 266 25.14 -27.10 -5.11
C CYS A 266 24.04 -27.77 -5.95
N GLU A 267 24.40 -28.45 -7.04
CA GLU A 267 23.45 -29.17 -7.90
C GLU A 267 23.03 -30.54 -7.33
N ASN A 268 23.79 -31.07 -6.36
CA ASN A 268 23.53 -32.39 -5.78
C ASN A 268 22.42 -32.34 -4.71
N LEU A 269 21.24 -32.85 -5.08
CA LEU A 269 20.05 -32.87 -4.22
C LEU A 269 20.26 -33.63 -2.90
N VAL A 270 21.12 -34.66 -2.88
CA VAL A 270 21.38 -35.47 -1.67
C VAL A 270 22.23 -34.68 -0.66
N GLU A 271 23.20 -33.91 -1.14
CA GLU A 271 24.04 -33.05 -0.29
C GLU A 271 23.25 -31.85 0.23
N LYS A 272 22.42 -31.23 -0.61
CA LYS A 272 21.48 -30.18 -0.19
C LYS A 272 20.54 -30.65 0.92
N ALA A 273 19.98 -31.86 0.81
CA ALA A 273 19.07 -32.41 1.82
C ALA A 273 19.77 -32.65 3.18
N LYS A 274 21.01 -33.11 3.17
CA LYS A 274 21.83 -33.38 4.37
C LYS A 274 22.59 -32.15 4.90
N TRP A 275 22.42 -30.99 4.26
CA TRP A 275 23.12 -29.77 4.62
C TRP A 275 22.74 -29.31 6.03
N ASP A 276 23.70 -29.38 6.94
CA ASP A 276 23.61 -28.89 8.31
C ASP A 276 24.98 -28.45 8.82
N LYS A 277 25.22 -27.13 8.79
CA LYS A 277 26.40 -26.48 9.37
C LYS A 277 26.23 -26.11 10.85
N ARG A 278 25.06 -26.38 11.45
CA ARG A 278 24.72 -26.09 12.87
C ARG A 278 25.13 -24.70 13.36
N LEU A 279 24.87 -23.68 12.56
CA LEU A 279 25.26 -22.30 12.86
C LEU A 279 24.41 -21.69 14.00
N GLY A 280 23.16 -22.14 14.17
CA GLY A 280 22.28 -21.65 15.24
C GLY A 280 21.86 -20.17 15.09
N LEU A 281 22.03 -19.57 13.91
CA LEU A 281 21.77 -18.15 13.65
C LEU A 281 20.30 -17.83 13.33
N GLY A 282 19.42 -18.84 13.29
CA GLY A 282 18.03 -18.70 12.83
C GLY A 282 17.21 -17.71 13.65
N LEU A 283 17.34 -17.74 14.99
CA LEU A 283 16.63 -16.78 15.84
C LEU A 283 17.06 -15.34 15.54
N LYS A 284 18.37 -15.08 15.42
CA LYS A 284 18.88 -13.74 15.13
C LYS A 284 18.32 -13.20 13.80
N LYS A 285 18.27 -14.04 12.77
CA LYS A 285 17.74 -13.66 11.46
C LYS A 285 16.25 -13.34 11.48
N ILE A 286 15.40 -14.16 12.13
CA ILE A 286 13.95 -13.85 12.17
C ILE A 286 13.66 -12.53 12.91
N PHE A 287 14.44 -12.18 13.94
CA PHE A 287 14.32 -10.89 14.63
C PHE A 287 14.79 -9.71 13.78
N GLU A 288 15.79 -9.92 12.92
CA GLU A 288 16.25 -8.95 11.91
C GLU A 288 15.18 -8.72 10.83
N VAL A 289 14.63 -9.80 10.28
CA VAL A 289 13.53 -9.76 9.30
C VAL A 289 12.34 -8.99 9.86
N ARG A 290 11.91 -9.33 11.08
CA ARG A 290 10.85 -8.61 11.79
C ARG A 290 11.13 -7.11 11.92
N LYS A 291 12.39 -6.70 12.07
CA LYS A 291 12.77 -5.30 12.27
C LYS A 291 12.75 -4.50 10.95
N LEU A 292 13.17 -5.09 9.84
CA LEU A 292 13.52 -4.36 8.61
C LEU A 292 12.59 -4.63 7.43
N CYS A 293 11.94 -5.79 7.37
CA CYS A 293 11.20 -6.21 6.18
C CYS A 293 9.74 -5.70 6.18
N SER A 294 9.23 -5.46 4.97
CA SER A 294 7.80 -5.47 4.60
C SER A 294 7.41 -6.79 3.94
N ASP A 295 6.12 -7.02 3.71
CA ASP A 295 5.62 -8.24 3.05
C ASP A 295 6.26 -8.47 1.68
N ILE A 296 6.47 -7.39 0.90
CA ILE A 296 7.13 -7.44 -0.41
C ILE A 296 8.56 -7.97 -0.26
N THR A 297 9.37 -7.35 0.61
CA THR A 297 10.76 -7.79 0.82
C THR A 297 10.85 -9.17 1.46
N PHE A 298 9.90 -9.53 2.31
CA PHE A 298 9.86 -10.82 2.98
C PHE A 298 9.58 -11.96 1.98
N ILE A 299 8.62 -11.76 1.08
CA ILE A 299 8.35 -12.74 0.03
C ILE A 299 9.45 -12.74 -1.02
N ASP A 300 10.04 -11.59 -1.34
CA ASP A 300 11.11 -11.54 -2.31
C ASP A 300 12.37 -12.30 -1.86
N GLU A 301 12.80 -12.11 -0.60
CA GLU A 301 14.02 -12.74 -0.08
C GLU A 301 13.80 -14.20 0.37
N PHE A 302 12.66 -14.52 1.00
CA PHE A 302 12.50 -15.81 1.69
C PHE A 302 11.64 -16.84 0.94
N LEU A 303 10.83 -16.42 -0.03
CA LEU A 303 10.09 -17.38 -0.86
C LEU A 303 11.07 -18.08 -1.81
N THR A 304 11.30 -19.37 -1.62
CA THR A 304 12.20 -20.19 -2.46
C THR A 304 11.43 -21.24 -3.27
N PRO A 305 12.02 -21.75 -4.37
CA PRO A 305 11.44 -22.85 -5.13
C PRO A 305 11.19 -24.10 -4.26
N GLU A 306 12.11 -24.40 -3.34
CA GLU A 306 11.96 -25.51 -2.38
C GLU A 306 10.76 -25.29 -1.47
N PHE A 307 10.64 -24.10 -0.88
CA PHE A 307 9.51 -23.75 -0.03
C PHE A 307 8.17 -23.87 -0.76
N CYS A 308 8.07 -23.36 -2.00
CA CYS A 308 6.85 -23.48 -2.79
C CYS A 308 6.47 -24.93 -3.07
N ARG A 309 7.45 -25.82 -3.29
CA ARG A 309 7.20 -27.26 -3.48
C ARG A 309 6.71 -27.92 -2.20
N ASP A 310 7.38 -27.64 -1.08
CA ASP A 310 7.07 -28.24 0.22
C ASP A 310 5.67 -27.80 0.71
N GLN A 311 5.35 -26.53 0.53
CA GLN A 311 4.05 -25.95 0.91
C GLN A 311 2.96 -26.15 -0.15
N LYS A 312 3.26 -26.80 -1.28
CA LYS A 312 2.34 -27.06 -2.39
C LYS A 312 1.66 -25.78 -2.92
N LEU A 313 2.42 -24.69 -3.01
CA LEU A 313 1.95 -23.41 -3.53
C LEU A 313 1.91 -23.47 -5.07
N PHE A 314 0.75 -23.83 -5.62
CA PHE A 314 0.50 -23.86 -7.07
C PHE A 314 -0.40 -22.69 -7.49
N THR A 315 -0.11 -22.07 -8.64
CA THR A 315 -1.00 -21.03 -9.18
C THR A 315 -2.21 -21.69 -9.83
N PHE A 316 -3.41 -21.33 -9.38
CA PHE A 316 -4.66 -21.71 -10.04
C PHE A 316 -5.07 -20.59 -11.02
N ALA A 317 -5.42 -20.95 -12.25
CA ALA A 317 -6.12 -20.08 -13.19
C ALA A 317 -7.51 -20.67 -13.43
N TYR A 318 -8.49 -19.79 -13.50
CA TYR A 318 -9.85 -20.20 -13.85
C TYR A 318 -9.91 -20.43 -15.36
N ASN A 319 -10.18 -21.66 -15.77
CA ASN A 319 -10.41 -21.96 -17.17
C ASN A 319 -11.90 -21.70 -17.46
N GLN A 320 -12.19 -20.57 -18.12
CA GLN A 320 -13.57 -20.17 -18.47
C GLN A 320 -14.29 -21.19 -19.37
N SER A 321 -13.56 -22.03 -20.11
CA SER A 321 -14.14 -23.06 -20.96
C SER A 321 -14.53 -24.34 -20.20
N ALA A 322 -13.86 -24.64 -19.10
CA ALA A 322 -14.08 -25.85 -18.29
C ALA A 322 -14.85 -25.58 -16.99
N ASP A 323 -15.14 -24.32 -16.67
CA ASP A 323 -15.75 -23.87 -15.41
C ASP A 323 -15.03 -24.42 -14.16
N GLN A 324 -13.71 -24.61 -14.27
CA GLN A 324 -12.87 -25.22 -13.24
C GLN A 324 -11.54 -24.46 -13.09
N TYR A 325 -11.01 -24.48 -11.87
CA TYR A 325 -9.68 -23.96 -11.58
C TYR A 325 -8.61 -25.00 -11.97
N GLU A 326 -7.83 -24.69 -12.99
CA GLU A 326 -6.70 -25.51 -13.42
C GLU A 326 -5.38 -24.93 -12.89
N ILE A 327 -4.37 -25.78 -12.73
CA ILE A 327 -3.03 -25.33 -12.33
C ILE A 327 -2.42 -24.59 -13.52
N ALA A 328 -2.39 -23.26 -13.47
CA ALA A 328 -1.96 -22.37 -14.55
C ALA A 328 -0.48 -22.50 -14.85
N SER A 329 0.33 -22.62 -13.80
CA SER A 329 1.78 -22.75 -13.91
C SER A 329 2.35 -23.34 -12.63
N ARG A 330 3.40 -24.15 -12.78
CA ARG A 330 4.28 -24.62 -11.71
C ARG A 330 5.63 -23.89 -11.70
N GLU A 331 5.80 -22.91 -12.60
CA GLU A 331 7.02 -22.12 -12.71
C GLU A 331 7.10 -21.13 -11.54
N PHE A 332 8.09 -21.34 -10.67
CA PHE A 332 8.31 -20.54 -9.47
C PHE A 332 8.34 -19.03 -9.74
N LYS A 333 8.98 -18.61 -10.84
CA LYS A 333 9.12 -17.19 -11.21
C LYS A 333 7.75 -16.52 -11.39
N LYS A 334 6.83 -17.15 -12.11
CA LYS A 334 5.47 -16.64 -12.33
C LYS A 334 4.64 -16.61 -11.04
N VAL A 335 4.81 -17.61 -10.16
CA VAL A 335 4.14 -17.64 -8.85
C VAL A 335 4.59 -16.44 -8.00
N LYS A 336 5.90 -16.22 -7.93
CA LYS A 336 6.51 -15.14 -7.15
C LYS A 336 6.11 -13.77 -7.70
N GLU A 337 6.19 -13.57 -9.01
CA GLU A 337 5.77 -12.32 -9.66
C GLU A 337 4.30 -12.01 -9.39
N LYS A 338 3.40 -13.00 -9.49
CA LYS A 338 1.98 -12.80 -9.20
C LYS A 338 1.72 -12.43 -7.74
N LEU A 339 2.42 -13.08 -6.80
CA LEU A 339 2.31 -12.75 -5.37
C LEU A 339 2.82 -11.34 -5.07
N LEU A 340 3.99 -10.98 -5.60
CA LEU A 340 4.57 -9.64 -5.43
C LEU A 340 3.68 -8.58 -6.06
N PHE A 341 3.09 -8.87 -7.23
CA PHE A 341 2.14 -7.98 -7.89
C PHE A 341 0.90 -7.72 -7.03
N GLN A 342 0.31 -8.77 -6.43
CA GLN A 342 -0.84 -8.62 -5.51
C GLN A 342 -0.52 -7.81 -4.25
N LEU A 343 0.75 -7.79 -3.83
CA LEU A 343 1.19 -7.04 -2.65
C LEU A 343 1.65 -5.62 -3.02
N THR A 344 1.96 -5.38 -4.28
CA THR A 344 2.26 -4.05 -4.80
C THR A 344 0.98 -3.22 -4.72
N ASN A 345 1.03 -2.13 -3.95
CA ASN A 345 -0.12 -1.28 -3.65
C ASN A 345 -1.36 -2.03 -3.09
N PHE A 346 -1.16 -3.16 -2.38
CA PHE A 346 -2.23 -4.04 -1.87
C PHE A 346 -3.20 -4.59 -2.91
N GLY A 347 -2.79 -4.62 -4.18
CA GLY A 347 -3.67 -5.00 -5.29
C GLY A 347 -4.70 -3.93 -5.64
N HIS A 348 -4.58 -2.72 -5.08
CA HIS A 348 -5.33 -1.55 -5.53
C HIS A 348 -4.64 -0.94 -6.76
N PRO A 349 -5.42 -0.40 -7.71
CA PRO A 349 -4.85 0.28 -8.88
C PRO A 349 -4.04 1.51 -8.44
N ILE A 350 -2.91 1.75 -9.12
CA ILE A 350 -2.08 2.92 -8.86
C ILE A 350 -2.65 4.08 -9.67
N ILE A 351 -3.16 5.09 -8.97
CA ILE A 351 -3.77 6.28 -9.58
C ILE A 351 -2.98 7.50 -9.14
N SER A 352 -2.69 8.39 -10.08
CA SER A 352 -1.99 9.65 -9.84
C SER A 352 -2.74 10.83 -10.45
N VAL A 353 -2.66 11.99 -9.80
CA VAL A 353 -3.16 13.26 -10.34
C VAL A 353 -2.13 13.79 -11.33
N VAL A 354 -2.52 13.95 -12.59
CA VAL A 354 -1.65 14.47 -13.66
C VAL A 354 -1.92 15.95 -13.90
N ASP A 355 -3.18 16.38 -13.84
CA ASP A 355 -3.55 17.77 -14.11
C ASP A 355 -4.82 18.17 -13.32
N GLY A 356 -4.75 19.22 -12.52
CA GLY A 356 -5.86 19.83 -11.80
C GLY A 356 -6.52 20.99 -12.55
N ASN A 357 -6.05 21.30 -13.76
CA ASN A 357 -6.66 22.27 -14.66
C ASN A 357 -6.77 21.73 -16.09
N TYR A 358 -7.26 20.49 -16.21
CA TYR A 358 -7.38 19.82 -17.50
C TYR A 358 -8.24 20.64 -18.47
N LYS A 359 -7.75 20.78 -19.71
CA LYS A 359 -8.33 21.61 -20.78
C LYS A 359 -8.58 23.07 -20.39
N ASN A 360 -7.88 23.57 -19.38
CA ASN A 360 -8.07 24.91 -18.80
C ASN A 360 -9.50 25.18 -18.29
N ARG A 361 -10.19 24.13 -17.84
CA ARG A 361 -11.56 24.19 -17.29
C ARG A 361 -11.60 23.98 -15.77
N GLY A 362 -10.45 23.75 -15.13
CA GLY A 362 -10.33 23.31 -13.74
C GLY A 362 -10.87 21.89 -13.52
N GLU A 363 -10.92 21.08 -14.58
CA GLU A 363 -11.26 19.67 -14.47
C GLU A 363 -10.06 18.90 -13.92
N LEU A 364 -10.32 17.86 -13.13
CA LEU A 364 -9.29 16.99 -12.59
C LEU A 364 -8.98 15.87 -13.60
N LEU A 365 -7.71 15.63 -13.89
CA LEU A 365 -7.22 14.52 -14.70
C LEU A 365 -6.38 13.60 -13.82
N LEU A 366 -6.86 12.37 -13.71
CA LEU A 366 -6.21 11.26 -13.06
C LEU A 366 -5.64 10.33 -14.13
N LYS A 367 -4.57 9.64 -13.81
CA LYS A 367 -4.00 8.60 -14.66
C LYS A 367 -3.83 7.32 -13.86
N HIS A 368 -4.37 6.26 -14.43
CA HIS A 368 -4.14 4.90 -13.97
C HIS A 368 -2.85 4.36 -14.59
N GLU A 369 -1.88 3.96 -13.75
CA GLU A 369 -0.74 3.18 -14.19
C GLU A 369 -1.22 1.73 -14.44
N HIS A 370 -1.43 1.38 -15.71
CA HIS A 370 -1.96 0.07 -16.09
C HIS A 370 -0.86 -1.00 -16.04
N ASP A 371 -0.87 -1.80 -14.98
CA ASP A 371 0.03 -2.95 -14.81
C ASP A 371 -0.56 -4.27 -15.35
N GLY A 372 -1.40 -4.21 -16.39
CA GLY A 372 -2.03 -5.38 -17.00
C GLY A 372 -3.34 -5.82 -16.35
N VAL A 373 -3.87 -5.06 -15.39
CA VAL A 373 -5.21 -5.28 -14.80
C VAL A 373 -6.09 -4.06 -15.06
N ASP A 374 -7.24 -4.30 -15.67
CA ASP A 374 -8.22 -3.26 -15.96
C ASP A 374 -8.95 -2.79 -14.69
N LEU A 375 -9.38 -1.53 -14.68
CA LEU A 375 -10.20 -1.00 -13.60
C LEU A 375 -11.57 -1.70 -13.59
N ARG A 376 -12.05 -2.04 -12.39
CA ARG A 376 -13.43 -2.50 -12.23
C ARG A 376 -14.39 -1.35 -12.49
N GLU A 377 -15.29 -1.55 -13.45
CA GLU A 377 -16.23 -0.52 -13.90
C GLU A 377 -17.10 0.02 -12.75
N ASP A 378 -17.71 -0.87 -11.96
CA ASP A 378 -18.57 -0.50 -10.83
C ASP A 378 -17.85 0.40 -9.82
N TYR A 379 -16.62 0.05 -9.45
CA TYR A 379 -15.82 0.81 -8.49
C TYR A 379 -15.37 2.13 -9.10
N SER A 380 -14.91 2.13 -10.34
CA SER A 380 -14.44 3.34 -11.01
C SER A 380 -15.54 4.41 -11.10
N LYS A 381 -16.78 4.03 -11.40
CA LYS A 381 -17.92 4.95 -11.48
C LYS A 381 -18.22 5.59 -10.12
N GLU A 382 -18.33 4.79 -9.07
CA GLU A 382 -18.62 5.33 -7.73
C GLU A 382 -17.46 6.17 -7.18
N THR A 383 -16.21 5.76 -7.39
CA THR A 383 -15.04 6.55 -6.99
C THR A 383 -15.00 7.91 -7.70
N LEU A 384 -15.32 7.97 -9.00
CA LEU A 384 -15.39 9.23 -9.74
C LEU A 384 -16.50 10.16 -9.21
N LYS A 385 -17.66 9.61 -8.80
CA LYS A 385 -18.72 10.39 -8.16
C LYS A 385 -18.26 11.02 -6.84
N SER A 386 -17.59 10.23 -6.00
CA SER A 386 -17.02 10.72 -4.74
C SER A 386 -15.97 11.80 -4.97
N LEU A 387 -15.09 11.62 -5.95
CA LEU A 387 -14.08 12.62 -6.32
C LEU A 387 -14.71 13.91 -6.84
N TYR A 388 -15.77 13.82 -7.66
CA TYR A 388 -16.53 15.00 -8.10
C TYR A 388 -17.17 15.73 -6.92
N LYS A 389 -17.74 15.01 -5.95
CA LYS A 389 -18.34 15.61 -4.74
C LYS A 389 -17.32 16.40 -3.91
N ILE A 390 -16.06 15.99 -3.90
CA ILE A 390 -14.97 16.65 -3.17
C ILE A 390 -14.34 17.78 -4.01
N TRP A 391 -14.11 17.55 -5.30
CA TRP A 391 -13.47 18.52 -6.20
C TRP A 391 -14.41 19.66 -6.64
N GLY A 392 -15.70 19.33 -6.81
CA GLY A 392 -16.75 20.26 -7.24
C GLY A 392 -16.79 20.54 -8.74
N ARG A 393 -15.96 19.88 -9.54
CA ARG A 393 -15.86 20.02 -11.01
C ARG A 393 -15.67 18.65 -11.67
N PRO A 394 -15.88 18.52 -13.00
CA PRO A 394 -15.73 17.24 -13.69
C PRO A 394 -14.36 16.59 -13.44
N VAL A 395 -14.39 15.27 -13.25
CA VAL A 395 -13.22 14.44 -12.98
C VAL A 395 -13.05 13.43 -14.11
N ASN A 396 -11.83 13.34 -14.62
CA ASN A 396 -11.42 12.47 -15.72
C ASN A 396 -10.37 11.49 -15.22
N ILE A 397 -10.42 10.23 -15.68
CA ILE A 397 -9.37 9.25 -15.46
C ILE A 397 -8.96 8.60 -16.78
N GLU A 398 -7.67 8.71 -17.12
CA GLU A 398 -7.05 7.99 -18.23
C GLU A 398 -6.70 6.58 -17.79
N THR A 399 -7.21 5.57 -18.51
CA THR A 399 -6.97 4.16 -18.24
C THR A 399 -6.94 3.37 -19.54
N ILE A 400 -6.45 2.13 -19.48
CA ILE A 400 -6.56 1.16 -20.55
C ILE A 400 -7.68 0.19 -20.17
N LEU A 401 -8.63 -0.04 -21.08
CA LEU A 401 -9.69 -1.04 -20.93
C LEU A 401 -9.67 -1.94 -22.16
N GLU A 402 -9.56 -3.26 -21.97
CA GLU A 402 -9.46 -4.25 -23.05
C GLU A 402 -8.34 -3.93 -24.06
N GLY A 403 -7.23 -3.35 -23.59
CA GLY A 403 -6.09 -2.95 -24.42
C GLY A 403 -6.28 -1.65 -25.22
N VAL A 404 -7.40 -0.96 -25.07
CA VAL A 404 -7.67 0.33 -25.71
C VAL A 404 -7.56 1.46 -24.68
N PRO A 405 -6.80 2.53 -24.96
CA PRO A 405 -6.76 3.69 -24.08
C PRO A 405 -8.12 4.40 -24.11
N LYS A 406 -8.67 4.67 -22.93
CA LYS A 406 -9.94 5.34 -22.71
C LYS A 406 -9.82 6.38 -21.59
N VAL A 407 -10.63 7.43 -21.69
CA VAL A 407 -10.81 8.42 -20.63
C VAL A 407 -12.22 8.28 -20.10
N LEU A 408 -12.35 7.92 -18.84
CA LEU A 408 -13.63 7.90 -18.13
C LEU A 408 -13.83 9.25 -17.47
N CYS A 409 -14.96 9.90 -17.73
CA CYS A 409 -15.29 11.23 -17.25
C CYS A 409 -16.60 11.17 -16.46
N PHE A 410 -16.67 11.92 -15.36
CA PHE A 410 -17.93 12.17 -14.66
C PHE A 410 -18.12 13.68 -14.50
N ASP A 411 -19.25 14.19 -15.01
CA ASP A 411 -19.57 15.62 -15.05
C ASP A 411 -20.57 16.08 -13.98
N GLY A 412 -21.03 15.15 -13.13
CA GLY A 412 -22.00 15.40 -12.07
C GLY A 412 -23.36 14.76 -12.33
N GLU A 413 -23.71 14.49 -13.59
CA GLU A 413 -24.97 13.85 -13.97
C GLU A 413 -24.75 12.51 -14.67
N GLU A 414 -23.80 12.45 -15.61
CA GLU A 414 -23.55 11.27 -16.44
C GLU A 414 -22.08 10.83 -16.44
N HIS A 415 -21.88 9.53 -16.63
CA HIS A 415 -20.57 8.97 -16.94
C HIS A 415 -20.37 8.97 -18.46
N LYS A 416 -19.30 9.60 -18.91
CA LYS A 416 -18.92 9.68 -20.33
C LYS A 416 -17.62 8.94 -20.57
N GLU A 417 -17.55 8.22 -21.67
CA GLU A 417 -16.31 7.56 -22.12
C GLU A 417 -15.82 8.21 -23.40
N PHE A 418 -14.54 8.59 -23.41
CA PHE A 418 -13.87 9.12 -24.59
C PHE A 418 -12.64 8.30 -24.93
N ARG A 419 -12.19 8.36 -26.17
CA ARG A 419 -10.82 7.96 -26.52
C ARG A 419 -9.93 9.21 -26.39
N PRO A 420 -8.75 9.10 -25.75
CA PRO A 420 -7.85 10.23 -25.54
C PRO A 420 -7.35 10.85 -26.84
#